data_AF-A0A7R9F8W0-F1
#
_entry.id   AF-A0A7R9F8W0-F1
#
_cell.length_a   1.000
_cell.length_b   1.000
_cell.length_c   1.000
_cell.angle_alpha   90.00
_cell.angle_beta   90.00
_cell.angle_gamma   90.00
#
_symmetry.space_group_name_H-M   'P 1'
#
loop_
_entity.id
_entity.type
_entity.pdbx_description
1 polymer ?
#
loop_
_entity_poly.entity_id
_entity_poly.type
_entity_poly.pdbx_seq_one_letter_code
_entity_poly.pdbx_strand_id
1 'polypeptide(L)'
;MKAGHCFTIEPMISQGSWRDEMWPDKWTAVTVDGMLSAQFEHTLLVTDVGCEILTRHPDYTPDLYSEAIFQGYTPDPYYTPDPYSKAMPLTLIPRL
;
A
#
# COMPACT_ATOMS: atom_id res chain seq x y z
N MET A 1 5.01 -20.06 -1.96
CA MET A 1 3.55 -19.96 -1.76
C MET A 1 2.88 -21.15 -2.41
N LYS A 2 1.66 -21.54 -2.00
CA LYS A 2 0.88 -22.65 -2.61
C LYS A 2 -0.52 -22.15 -2.94
N ALA A 3 -1.11 -22.65 -4.02
CA ALA A 3 -2.48 -22.32 -4.40
C ALA A 3 -3.48 -22.61 -3.27
N GLY A 4 -4.46 -21.71 -3.10
CA GLY A 4 -5.43 -21.74 -2.00
C GLY A 4 -4.96 -21.05 -0.71
N HIS A 5 -3.69 -20.66 -0.59
CA HIS A 5 -3.25 -19.83 0.53
C HIS A 5 -3.85 -18.42 0.44
N CYS A 6 -4.31 -17.90 1.58
CA CYS A 6 -4.83 -16.53 1.71
C CYS A 6 -4.05 -15.80 2.82
N PHE A 7 -3.50 -14.62 2.51
CA PHE A 7 -2.69 -13.84 3.45
C PHE A 7 -2.67 -12.34 3.08
N THR A 8 -2.16 -11.51 3.97
CA THR A 8 -2.05 -10.05 3.79
C THR A 8 -0.65 -9.64 3.40
N ILE A 9 -0.54 -8.61 2.57
CA ILE A 9 0.68 -7.82 2.43
C ILE A 9 0.32 -6.40 2.88
N GLU A 10 0.96 -5.94 3.95
CA GLU A 10 0.54 -4.75 4.71
C GLU A 10 1.71 -3.81 5.09
N PRO A 11 2.52 -3.33 4.13
CA PRO A 11 3.72 -2.55 4.42
C PRO A 11 3.38 -1.23 5.12
N MET A 12 4.13 -0.93 6.18
CA MET A 12 4.18 0.36 6.85
C MET A 12 5.48 1.07 6.44
N ILE A 13 5.38 2.26 5.84
CA ILE A 13 6.51 3.05 5.38
C ILE A 13 6.56 4.36 6.17
N SER A 14 7.69 4.60 6.83
CA SER A 14 7.93 5.80 7.63
C SER A 14 8.84 6.79 6.90
N GLN A 15 8.55 8.09 7.01
CA GLN A 15 9.37 9.16 6.43
C GLN A 15 10.76 9.24 7.08
N GLY A 16 10.84 8.94 8.38
CA GLY A 16 12.06 8.96 9.17
C GLY A 16 12.52 7.57 9.58
N SER A 17 12.64 7.34 10.88
CA SER A 17 13.03 6.08 11.49
C SER A 17 11.96 4.99 11.30
N TRP A 18 12.42 3.75 11.13
CA TRP A 18 11.55 2.56 11.12
C TRP A 18 11.18 2.08 12.54
N ARG A 19 11.87 2.58 13.58
CA ARG A 19 11.61 2.17 14.96
C ARG A 19 10.30 2.76 15.47
N ASP A 20 9.55 1.94 16.20
CA ASP A 20 8.28 2.30 16.82
C ASP A 20 8.35 2.27 18.37
N GLU A 21 7.37 2.93 18.98
CA GLU A 21 7.04 2.79 20.40
C GLU A 21 5.52 2.69 20.58
N MET A 22 5.08 2.02 21.65
CA MET A 22 3.67 1.83 21.97
C MET A 22 3.22 2.83 23.04
N TRP A 23 2.12 3.54 22.77
CA TRP A 23 1.50 4.46 23.72
C TRP A 23 0.96 3.75 24.97
N PRO A 24 0.66 4.51 26.05
CA PRO A 24 0.10 3.95 27.28
C PRO A 24 -1.23 3.19 27.10
N ASP A 25 -1.96 3.46 26.02
CA ASP A 25 -3.23 2.81 25.65
C ASP A 25 -3.08 1.33 25.25
N LYS A 26 -1.85 0.85 25.04
CA LYS A 26 -1.51 -0.53 24.65
C LYS A 26 -1.96 -0.92 23.25
N TRP A 27 -2.21 0.05 22.38
CA TRP A 27 -2.67 -0.16 21.01
C TRP A 27 -1.96 0.73 19.99
N THR A 28 -1.79 2.01 20.29
CA THR A 28 -1.26 2.96 19.32
C THR A 28 0.25 2.80 19.20
N ALA A 29 0.71 2.34 18.03
CA ALA A 29 2.11 2.31 17.65
C ALA A 29 2.46 3.60 16.91
N VAL A 30 3.50 4.30 17.35
CA VAL A 30 3.99 5.53 16.72
C VAL A 30 5.48 5.42 16.39
N THR A 31 5.94 6.18 15.41
CA THR A 31 7.37 6.30 15.13
C THR A 31 8.09 7.00 16.29
N VAL A 32 9.27 6.52 16.67
CA VAL A 32 10.05 7.10 17.79
C VAL A 32 10.49 8.55 17.54
N ASP A 33 10.48 9.00 16.29
CA ASP A 33 10.84 10.36 15.88
C ASP A 33 9.61 11.26 15.61
N GLY A 34 8.39 10.71 15.72
CA GLY A 34 7.13 11.42 15.51
C GLY A 34 6.90 11.89 14.07
N MET A 35 7.67 11.38 13.09
CA MET A 35 7.46 11.67 11.66
C MET A 35 6.31 10.84 11.08
N LEU A 36 5.82 11.24 9.90
CA LEU A 36 4.70 10.59 9.22
C LEU A 36 5.02 9.12 8.89
N SER A 37 3.99 8.28 8.98
CA SER A 37 3.98 6.92 8.47
C SER A 37 2.70 6.67 7.66
N ALA A 38 2.80 5.78 6.70
CA ALA A 38 1.71 5.38 5.81
C ALA A 38 1.67 3.86 5.68
N GLN A 39 0.46 3.32 5.56
CA GLN A 39 0.24 1.89 5.35
C GLN A 39 -0.73 1.67 4.20
N PHE A 40 -0.50 0.59 3.45
CA PHE A 40 -1.47 -0.01 2.54
C PHE A 40 -1.58 -1.50 2.83
N GLU A 41 -2.74 -2.08 2.60
CA GLU A 41 -2.97 -3.51 2.82
C GLU A 41 -3.86 -4.10 1.73
N HIS A 42 -3.48 -5.28 1.23
CA HIS A 42 -4.35 -6.15 0.46
C HIS A 42 -4.33 -7.58 0.98
N THR A 43 -5.50 -8.20 0.96
CA THR A 43 -5.63 -9.65 1.13
C THR A 43 -5.49 -10.33 -0.23
N LEU A 44 -4.54 -11.26 -0.33
CA LEU A 44 -4.19 -11.98 -1.54
C LEU A 44 -4.55 -13.46 -1.42
N LEU A 45 -5.20 -13.99 -2.46
CA LEU A 45 -5.39 -15.42 -2.65
C LEU A 45 -4.37 -15.94 -3.66
N VAL A 46 -3.53 -16.89 -3.28
CA VAL A 46 -2.60 -17.54 -4.20
C VAL A 46 -3.37 -18.48 -5.12
N THR A 47 -3.16 -18.36 -6.42
CA THR A 47 -3.72 -19.23 -7.45
C THR A 47 -2.61 -20.11 -8.05
N ASP A 48 -2.95 -21.02 -8.96
CA ASP A 48 -1.95 -21.89 -9.60
C ASP A 48 -0.95 -21.12 -10.48
N VAL A 49 -1.29 -19.91 -10.93
CA VAL A 49 -0.50 -19.10 -11.88
C VAL A 49 -0.08 -17.73 -11.34
N GLY A 50 -0.49 -17.37 -10.12
CA GLY A 50 -0.24 -16.05 -9.55
C GLY A 50 -1.03 -15.80 -8.27
N CYS A 51 -1.65 -14.62 -8.17
CA CYS A 51 -2.56 -14.30 -7.07
C CYS A 51 -3.76 -13.47 -7.54
N GLU A 52 -4.85 -13.54 -6.77
CA GLU A 52 -6.01 -12.68 -6.89
C GLU A 52 -6.02 -11.68 -5.72
N ILE A 53 -6.24 -10.40 -6.01
CA ILE A 53 -6.36 -9.34 -5.01
C ILE A 53 -7.82 -9.26 -4.56
N LEU A 54 -8.14 -9.89 -3.42
CA LEU A 54 -9.52 -10.02 -2.95
C LEU A 54 -10.13 -8.70 -2.49
N THR A 55 -9.29 -7.76 -2.04
CA THR A 55 -9.72 -6.46 -1.50
C THR A 55 -9.43 -5.30 -2.44
N ARG A 56 -9.28 -5.55 -3.75
CA ARG A 56 -9.10 -4.48 -4.74
C ARG A 56 -10.31 -3.53 -4.75
N HIS A 57 -10.08 -2.24 -4.97
CA HIS A 57 -11.17 -1.31 -5.19
C HIS A 57 -11.92 -1.69 -6.48
N PRO A 58 -13.27 -1.73 -6.50
CA PRO A 58 -14.04 -2.18 -7.66
C PRO A 58 -13.84 -1.29 -8.91
N ASP A 59 -13.64 0.01 -8.71
CA ASP A 59 -13.36 0.96 -9.79
C ASP A 59 -11.85 1.14 -10.07
N TYR A 60 -10.98 0.28 -9.51
CA TYR A 60 -9.56 0.39 -9.80
C TYR A 60 -9.29 0.00 -11.25
N THR A 61 -9.10 1.01 -12.09
CA THR A 61 -8.48 0.88 -13.40
C THR A 61 -7.02 1.31 -13.25
N PRO A 62 -6.05 0.42 -13.47
CA PRO A 62 -4.67 0.83 -13.59
C PRO A 62 -4.59 1.94 -14.64
N ASP A 63 -4.11 3.11 -14.24
CA ASP A 63 -3.68 4.10 -15.22
C ASP A 63 -2.39 3.61 -15.89
N LEU A 64 -2.08 4.16 -17.07
CA LEU A 64 -0.89 3.76 -17.83
C LEU A 64 0.41 3.87 -16.99
N TYR A 65 0.43 4.77 -16.01
CA TYR A 65 1.53 4.94 -15.09
C TYR A 65 1.69 3.78 -14.11
N SER A 66 0.60 3.37 -13.45
CA SER A 66 0.63 2.19 -12.57
C SER A 66 0.92 0.91 -13.34
N GLU A 67 0.36 0.72 -14.55
CA GLU A 67 0.72 -0.42 -15.41
C GLU A 67 2.20 -0.43 -15.78
N ALA A 68 2.74 0.72 -16.20
CA ALA A 68 4.15 0.84 -16.56
C ALA A 68 5.06 0.45 -15.39
N ILE A 69 4.78 0.94 -14.18
CA ILE A 69 5.53 0.59 -12.96
C ILE A 69 5.42 -0.91 -12.66
N PHE A 70 4.21 -1.48 -12.69
CA PHE A 70 4.03 -2.91 -12.44
C PHE A 70 4.75 -3.79 -13.46
N GLN A 71 4.88 -3.34 -14.70
CA GLN A 71 5.59 -4.04 -15.76
C GLN A 71 7.11 -3.76 -15.76
N GLY A 72 7.62 -2.98 -14.80
CA GLY A 72 9.04 -2.65 -14.67
C GLY A 72 9.54 -1.60 -15.66
N TYR A 73 8.63 -0.81 -16.23
CA TYR A 73 8.92 0.32 -17.11
C TYR A 73 8.93 1.62 -16.30
N THR A 74 9.90 2.50 -16.55
CA THR A 74 9.85 3.88 -16.05
C THR A 74 9.00 4.73 -17.00
N PRO A 75 7.78 5.14 -16.61
CA PRO A 75 6.98 6.05 -17.43
C PRO A 75 7.66 7.41 -17.61
N ASP A 76 7.25 8.15 -18.66
CA ASP A 76 7.74 9.49 -18.97
C ASP A 76 7.70 10.40 -17.72
N PRO A 77 8.81 11.07 -17.34
CA PRO A 77 8.85 11.96 -16.18
C PRO A 77 7.88 13.15 -16.27
N TYR A 78 7.33 13.43 -17.44
CA TYR A 78 6.34 14.48 -17.66
C TYR A 78 4.90 13.95 -17.70
N TYR A 79 4.68 12.65 -17.48
CA TYR A 79 3.33 12.12 -17.34
C TYR A 79 2.69 12.64 -16.05
N THR A 80 1.63 13.42 -16.20
CA THR A 80 0.74 13.77 -15.10
C THR A 80 -0.41 12.76 -15.08
N PRO A 81 -0.53 11.91 -14.04
CA PRO A 81 -1.68 11.02 -13.92
C PRO A 81 -2.97 11.83 -13.88
N ASP A 82 -4.03 11.25 -14.44
CA ASP A 82 -5.38 11.83 -14.36
C ASP A 82 -5.70 12.09 -12.88
N PRO A 83 -6.01 13.33 -12.46
CA PRO A 83 -6.36 13.65 -11.08
C PRO A 83 -7.62 12.91 -10.59
N TYR A 84 -8.38 12.30 -11.50
CA TYR A 84 -9.54 11.47 -11.21
C TYR A 84 -9.28 9.97 -11.27
N SER A 85 -8.03 9.54 -11.51
CA SER A 85 -7.61 8.19 -11.16
C SER A 85 -7.78 8.07 -9.65
N LYS A 86 -8.86 7.41 -9.22
CA LYS A 86 -9.19 7.28 -7.80
C LYS A 86 -8.06 6.52 -7.14
N ALA A 87 -7.14 7.24 -6.53
CA ALA A 87 -6.06 6.65 -5.76
C ALA A 87 -6.68 5.72 -4.71
N MET A 88 -6.06 4.55 -4.54
CA MET A 88 -6.39 3.62 -3.47
C MET A 88 -6.40 4.38 -2.14
N PRO A 89 -7.34 4.11 -1.22
CA PRO A 89 -7.45 4.84 0.03
C PRO A 89 -6.14 4.74 0.81
N LEU A 90 -5.43 5.87 0.91
CA LEU A 90 -4.24 6.03 1.74
C LEU A 90 -4.71 6.23 3.18
N THR A 91 -4.47 5.25 4.05
CA THR A 91 -4.55 5.50 5.49
C THR A 91 -3.28 6.24 5.89
N LEU A 92 -3.35 7.57 5.84
CA LEU A 92 -2.43 8.40 6.61
C LEU A 92 -2.75 8.12 8.09
N ILE A 93 -1.74 7.81 8.90
CA ILE A 93 -1.88 7.86 10.36
C ILE A 93 -1.46 9.28 10.76
N PRO A 94 -2.39 10.25 10.84
CA PRO A 94 -2.02 11.59 11.25
C PRO A 94 -1.66 11.59 12.73
N ARG A 95 -0.83 12.57 13.09
CA ARG A 95 -0.52 12.97 14.45
C ARG A 95 -1.83 13.21 15.23
N LEU A 96 -2.07 12.43 16.28
CA LEU A 96 -2.94 12.83 17.39
C LEU A 96 -2.18 13.82 18.29
#